data_AF-A0A4Y2IEP4-F1
#
_entry.id   AF-A0A4Y2IEP4-F1
#
_cell.length_a   1.000
_cell.length_b   1.000
_cell.length_c   1.000
_cell.angle_alpha   90.00
_cell.angle_beta   90.00
_cell.angle_gamma   90.00
#
_symmetry.space_group_name_H-M   'P 1'
#
loop_
_entity.id
_entity.type
_entity.pdbx_description
1 polymer ?
#
loop_
_entity_poly.entity_id
_entity_poly.type
_entity_poly.pdbx_seq_one_letter_code
_entity_poly.pdbx_strand_id
1 'polypeptide(L)'
;MIAETARVLRSQSSIHHRPRPGPSRRRYVPSSVEGNSAPTITTPSGELASHPRTRDAPRGSEHLLPQKQPPAKFQVSRPHGSGDFVMTDDTEITQRFGRSNAVVNNFLINPGSYSTKQRTARPEMISLRQEKQVQRFACKQKMSSSQIKDGMQLPRTSRTIRSALHRNTNVVYKKLKGKPSRSVRRIDSCLNFEQKHVTAGTDWNDVVFSNEKKFHFDGPNGILRLLRYIVVNYWPKTS
;
A
#
# COMPACT_ATOMS: atom_id res chain seq x y z
N MET A 1 70.30 -22.31 40.94
CA MET A 1 69.22 -21.48 41.52
C MET A 1 68.11 -21.37 40.49
N ILE A 2 67.05 -22.13 40.72
CA ILE A 2 65.86 -22.23 39.87
C ILE A 2 64.87 -21.18 40.39
N ALA A 3 64.36 -20.31 39.53
CA ALA A 3 63.25 -19.41 39.85
C ALA A 3 62.22 -19.49 38.73
N GLU A 4 61.28 -20.40 38.96
CA GLU A 4 60.03 -20.64 38.25
C GLU A 4 59.12 -19.41 38.35
N THR A 5 58.57 -18.93 37.23
CA THR A 5 57.50 -17.92 37.23
C THR A 5 56.28 -18.46 36.49
N ALA A 6 55.42 -19.15 37.24
CA ALA A 6 54.06 -19.47 36.81
C ALA A 6 53.15 -18.26 37.00
N ARG A 7 52.51 -17.76 35.92
CA ARG A 7 51.32 -16.90 36.02
C ARG A 7 50.13 -17.53 35.32
N VAL A 8 49.16 -17.84 36.17
CA VAL A 8 47.80 -18.32 35.96
C VAL A 8 47.09 -17.60 34.81
N LEU A 9 46.74 -18.35 33.75
CA LEU A 9 45.76 -17.91 32.75
C LEU A 9 44.35 -18.16 33.28
N ARG A 10 43.62 -17.09 33.62
CA ARG A 10 42.17 -17.15 33.88
C ARG A 10 41.43 -17.33 32.56
N SER A 11 40.79 -18.48 32.41
CA SER A 11 39.76 -18.75 31.41
C SER A 11 38.58 -17.80 31.59
N GLN A 12 38.29 -16.97 30.59
CA GLN A 12 36.99 -16.29 30.49
C GLN A 12 36.07 -17.10 29.58
N SER A 13 35.00 -17.62 30.18
CA SER A 13 33.91 -18.27 29.47
C SER A 13 33.18 -17.25 28.58
N SER A 14 33.27 -17.46 27.26
CA SER A 14 32.59 -16.67 26.24
C SER A 14 31.13 -17.09 26.16
N ILE A 15 30.26 -16.33 26.81
CA ILE A 15 28.80 -16.46 26.66
C ILE A 15 28.45 -15.91 25.27
N HIS A 16 28.23 -16.82 24.31
CA HIS A 16 27.74 -16.47 22.98
C HIS A 16 26.31 -15.92 23.06
N HIS A 17 26.17 -14.59 23.16
CA HIS A 17 24.94 -13.91 22.80
C HIS A 17 24.65 -14.13 21.31
N ARG A 18 23.56 -14.85 21.00
CA ARG A 18 23.03 -14.86 19.63
C ARG A 18 22.56 -13.44 19.28
N PRO A 19 23.04 -12.85 18.17
CA PRO A 19 22.53 -11.55 17.73
C PRO A 19 21.06 -11.67 17.35
N ARG A 20 20.25 -10.72 17.83
CA ARG A 20 18.84 -10.60 17.47
C ARG A 20 18.71 -10.51 15.95
N PRO A 21 17.70 -11.16 15.33
CA PRO A 21 17.43 -10.99 13.90
C PRO A 21 17.18 -9.50 13.62
N GLY A 22 18.02 -8.92 12.75
CA GLY A 22 17.95 -7.50 12.40
C GLY A 22 16.59 -7.10 11.85
N PRO A 23 16.26 -5.79 11.87
CA PRO A 23 14.94 -5.31 11.49
C PRO A 23 14.59 -5.76 10.07
N SER A 24 13.44 -6.40 9.93
CA SER A 24 12.85 -6.75 8.65
C SER A 24 12.89 -5.52 7.73
N ARG A 25 13.65 -5.63 6.62
CA ARG A 25 13.97 -4.52 5.69
C ARG A 25 12.71 -4.05 4.96
N ARG A 26 11.87 -3.25 5.62
CA ARG A 26 10.72 -2.56 5.02
C ARG A 26 11.20 -1.28 4.32
N ARG A 27 10.88 -1.10 3.04
CA ARG A 27 11.48 -0.03 2.21
C ARG A 27 10.53 0.47 1.12
N TYR A 28 10.82 1.67 0.60
CA TYR A 28 10.16 2.23 -0.58
C TYR A 28 10.73 1.63 -1.87
N VAL A 29 9.87 1.34 -2.85
CA VAL A 29 10.21 0.74 -4.14
C VAL A 29 9.48 1.50 -5.26
N PRO A 30 10.09 1.71 -6.45
CA PRO A 30 9.39 2.26 -7.60
C PRO A 30 8.15 1.41 -7.97
N SER A 31 7.05 2.05 -8.36
CA SER A 31 5.83 1.36 -8.78
C SER A 31 6.04 0.53 -10.06
N SER A 32 6.90 0.99 -10.98
CA SER A 32 7.18 0.37 -12.28
C SER A 32 8.00 -0.95 -12.24
N VAL A 33 8.21 -1.56 -11.07
CA VAL A 33 8.83 -2.92 -10.98
C VAL A 33 7.77 -4.03 -11.18
N GLU A 34 6.63 -3.67 -11.77
CA GLU A 34 5.60 -4.60 -12.26
C GLU A 34 5.82 -4.81 -13.76
N GLY A 35 6.55 -5.88 -14.10
CA GLY A 35 6.79 -6.23 -15.50
C GLY A 35 8.03 -7.10 -15.64
N ASN A 36 7.82 -8.41 -15.54
CA ASN A 36 8.59 -9.53 -16.11
C ASN A 36 8.37 -10.77 -15.23
N SER A 37 7.17 -11.33 -15.34
CA SER A 37 6.91 -12.74 -15.05
C SER A 37 6.52 -13.37 -16.38
N ALA A 38 7.16 -14.50 -16.69
CA ALA A 38 7.05 -15.24 -17.95
C ALA A 38 5.59 -15.58 -18.36
N PRO A 39 5.33 -15.77 -19.66
CA PRO A 39 3.98 -16.00 -20.17
C PRO A 39 3.45 -17.36 -19.71
N THR A 40 2.32 -17.35 -19.01
CA THR A 40 1.50 -18.55 -18.78
C THR A 40 0.65 -18.76 -20.03
N ILE A 41 0.89 -19.88 -20.71
CA ILE A 41 0.03 -20.39 -21.77
C ILE A 41 -1.25 -20.92 -21.09
N THR A 42 -2.39 -20.32 -21.39
CA THR A 42 -3.71 -20.84 -21.03
C THR A 42 -4.59 -20.81 -22.28
N THR A 43 -4.90 -21.99 -22.80
CA THR A 43 -5.87 -22.25 -23.88
C THR A 43 -7.29 -22.28 -23.30
N PRO A 44 -8.34 -21.86 -24.04
CA PRO A 44 -9.65 -21.53 -23.47
C PRO A 44 -10.63 -22.72 -23.54
N SER A 45 -11.60 -22.74 -22.61
CA SER A 45 -12.87 -23.46 -22.77
C SER A 45 -13.88 -23.05 -21.70
N GLY A 46 -15.11 -22.82 -22.12
CA GLY A 46 -16.30 -23.16 -21.32
C GLY A 46 -17.04 -22.00 -20.65
N GLU A 47 -17.87 -21.36 -21.44
CA GLU A 47 -19.00 -20.50 -21.08
C GLU A 47 -20.07 -21.26 -20.25
N LEU A 48 -20.63 -20.63 -19.19
CA LEU A 48 -22.07 -20.49 -18.88
C LEU A 48 -22.37 -20.25 -17.38
N ALA A 49 -23.45 -19.48 -17.19
CA ALA A 49 -24.32 -19.37 -16.01
C ALA A 49 -24.10 -18.19 -15.03
N SER A 50 -24.93 -17.19 -15.28
CA SER A 50 -25.41 -16.09 -14.45
C SER A 50 -26.33 -16.55 -13.31
N HIS A 51 -26.22 -15.94 -12.12
CA HIS A 51 -27.29 -15.24 -11.36
C HIS A 51 -26.92 -15.03 -9.87
N PRO A 52 -27.41 -13.94 -9.24
CA PRO A 52 -27.02 -13.52 -7.90
C PRO A 52 -27.90 -14.17 -6.81
N ARG A 53 -27.36 -14.37 -5.61
CA ARG A 53 -28.16 -14.66 -4.42
C ARG A 53 -27.88 -13.65 -3.31
N THR A 54 -28.91 -12.84 -3.10
CA THR A 54 -29.23 -12.08 -1.90
C THR A 54 -29.13 -12.92 -0.64
N ARG A 55 -28.63 -12.32 0.44
CA ARG A 55 -28.95 -12.72 1.81
C ARG A 55 -29.19 -11.46 2.64
N ASP A 56 -30.47 -11.26 2.93
CA ASP A 56 -30.97 -10.31 3.91
C ASP A 56 -30.95 -10.88 5.34
N ALA A 57 -30.97 -9.93 6.28
CA ALA A 57 -31.35 -9.99 7.71
C ALA A 57 -30.22 -10.08 8.77
N PRO A 58 -30.39 -9.52 9.99
CA PRO A 58 -31.17 -8.34 10.38
C PRO A 58 -30.41 -7.33 11.27
N ARG A 59 -30.90 -6.08 11.19
CA ARG A 59 -30.97 -4.98 12.19
C ARG A 59 -30.40 -5.24 13.61
N GLY A 60 -29.49 -4.34 14.02
CA GLY A 60 -29.08 -4.15 15.42
C GLY A 60 -28.41 -2.79 15.68
N SER A 61 -29.17 -1.89 16.32
CA SER A 61 -28.77 -0.70 17.09
C SER A 61 -27.84 0.35 16.46
N GLU A 62 -28.42 1.25 15.64
CA GLU A 62 -27.87 2.60 15.50
C GLU A 62 -28.24 3.43 16.74
N HIS A 63 -27.20 3.94 17.39
CA HIS A 63 -27.27 4.94 18.43
C HIS A 63 -27.97 6.19 17.87
N LEU A 64 -29.16 6.55 18.37
CA LEU A 64 -29.87 7.76 17.94
C LEU A 64 -29.01 9.00 18.25
N LEU A 65 -28.41 9.57 17.21
CA LEU A 65 -28.07 10.98 17.19
C LEU A 65 -29.38 11.77 17.10
N PRO A 66 -29.52 12.89 17.84
CA PRO A 66 -30.73 13.70 17.77
C PRO A 66 -30.91 14.21 16.34
N GLN A 67 -32.00 13.76 15.71
CA GLN A 67 -32.50 14.32 14.47
C GLN A 67 -32.62 15.83 14.66
N LYS A 68 -31.84 16.61 13.90
CA LYS A 68 -32.04 18.05 13.82
C LYS A 68 -33.48 18.28 13.37
N GLN A 69 -34.29 18.89 14.23
CA GLN A 69 -35.62 19.33 13.86
C GLN A 69 -35.51 20.16 12.57
N PRO A 70 -36.35 19.89 11.56
CA PRO A 70 -36.43 20.78 10.41
C PRO A 70 -36.82 22.18 10.92
N PRO A 71 -36.22 23.25 10.38
CA PRO A 71 -36.61 24.61 10.77
C PRO A 71 -38.11 24.78 10.57
N ALA A 72 -38.75 25.44 11.53
CA ALA A 72 -40.18 25.71 11.53
C ALA A 72 -40.64 26.16 10.15
N LYS A 73 -41.73 25.54 9.66
CA LYS A 73 -42.36 25.91 8.39
C LYS A 73 -42.77 27.37 8.48
N PHE A 74 -41.98 28.26 7.89
CA PHE A 74 -42.31 29.66 7.76
C PHE A 74 -43.48 29.74 6.77
N GLN A 75 -44.69 29.95 7.29
CA GLN A 75 -45.86 30.20 6.44
C GLN A 75 -45.69 31.57 5.81
N VAL A 76 -45.28 31.61 4.54
CA VAL A 76 -45.32 32.84 3.75
C VAL A 76 -46.70 32.92 3.11
N SER A 77 -47.54 33.82 3.61
CA SER A 77 -48.79 34.20 2.95
C SER A 77 -48.48 34.71 1.53
N ARG A 78 -49.14 34.16 0.52
CA ARG A 78 -49.02 34.62 -0.88
C ARG A 78 -49.76 35.95 -1.03
N PRO A 79 -49.12 37.04 -1.49
CA PRO A 79 -49.87 38.22 -1.91
C PRO A 79 -50.63 37.91 -3.19
N HIS A 80 -51.87 38.42 -3.27
CA HIS A 80 -52.75 38.29 -4.41
C HIS A 80 -52.30 39.27 -5.50
N GLY A 81 -52.05 38.76 -6.71
CA GLY A 81 -51.73 39.59 -7.88
C GLY A 81 -51.04 38.80 -8.98
N SER A 82 -51.81 38.42 -9.99
CA SER A 82 -51.34 37.86 -11.25
C SER A 82 -50.79 38.98 -12.15
N GLY A 83 -49.49 39.22 -12.04
CA GLY A 83 -48.70 39.95 -13.02
C GLY A 83 -47.34 39.27 -13.07
N ASP A 84 -46.78 39.07 -14.26
CA ASP A 84 -45.44 38.49 -14.42
C ASP A 84 -44.45 39.34 -13.61
N PHE A 85 -44.04 38.81 -12.46
CA PHE A 85 -43.26 39.54 -11.47
C PHE A 85 -41.82 39.61 -11.95
N VAL A 86 -41.51 40.65 -12.72
CA VAL A 86 -40.12 41.05 -12.95
C VAL A 86 -39.63 41.63 -11.63
N MET A 87 -38.92 40.82 -10.83
CA MET A 87 -38.17 41.28 -9.65
C MET A 87 -37.13 42.29 -10.15
N THR A 88 -37.42 43.58 -10.01
CA THR A 88 -36.59 44.68 -10.53
C THR A 88 -35.64 45.27 -9.49
N ASP A 89 -35.89 45.08 -8.20
CA ASP A 89 -35.10 45.69 -7.13
C ASP A 89 -34.32 44.66 -6.30
N ASP A 90 -32.99 44.77 -6.33
CA ASP A 90 -32.04 43.96 -5.55
C ASP A 90 -32.36 43.97 -4.05
N THR A 91 -32.95 45.05 -3.52
CA THR A 91 -33.31 45.17 -2.11
C THR A 91 -34.46 44.25 -1.71
N GLU A 92 -35.44 44.04 -2.58
CA GLU A 92 -36.55 43.11 -2.35
C GLU A 92 -36.04 41.66 -2.36
N ILE A 93 -35.11 41.36 -3.26
CA ILE A 93 -34.43 40.06 -3.33
C ILE A 93 -33.65 39.82 -2.03
N THR A 94 -32.87 40.81 -1.56
CA THR A 94 -32.11 40.70 -0.32
C THR A 94 -32.99 40.47 0.91
N GLN A 95 -34.12 41.18 1.04
CA GLN A 95 -35.05 41.01 2.16
C GLN A 95 -35.73 39.64 2.13
N ARG A 96 -36.15 39.17 0.95
CA ARG A 96 -36.81 37.87 0.79
C ARG A 96 -35.86 36.69 1.05
N PHE A 97 -34.61 36.78 0.60
CA PHE A 97 -33.64 35.68 0.71
C PHE A 97 -32.70 35.79 1.92
N GLY A 98 -32.74 36.89 2.67
CA GLY A 98 -31.88 37.11 3.84
C GLY A 98 -30.38 37.13 3.52
N ARG A 99 -30.01 37.56 2.30
CA ARG A 99 -28.62 37.63 1.83
C ARG A 99 -28.24 39.08 1.59
N SER A 100 -26.98 39.44 1.84
CA SER A 100 -26.53 40.82 1.63
C SER A 100 -26.67 41.25 0.16
N ASN A 101 -26.96 42.53 -0.06
CA ASN A 101 -27.04 43.12 -1.41
C ASN A 101 -25.78 42.80 -2.24
N ALA A 102 -24.59 42.76 -1.61
CA ALA A 102 -23.35 42.41 -2.29
C ALA A 102 -23.34 40.97 -2.83
N VAL A 103 -23.94 40.01 -2.11
CA VAL A 103 -24.03 38.62 -2.57
C VAL A 103 -25.04 38.49 -3.71
N VAL A 104 -26.19 39.16 -3.59
CA VAL A 104 -27.22 39.21 -4.63
C VAL A 104 -26.67 39.85 -5.91
N ASN A 105 -26.06 41.03 -5.81
CA ASN A 105 -25.43 41.71 -6.93
C ASN A 105 -24.33 40.86 -7.59
N ASN A 106 -23.44 40.24 -6.80
CA ASN A 106 -22.43 39.32 -7.33
C ASN A 106 -23.03 38.11 -8.09
N PHE A 107 -24.19 37.63 -7.65
CA PHE A 107 -24.93 36.57 -8.34
C PHE A 107 -25.58 37.08 -9.63
N LEU A 108 -26.23 38.25 -9.60
CA LEU A 108 -26.91 38.85 -10.75
C LEU A 108 -25.94 39.25 -11.87
N ILE A 109 -24.77 39.80 -11.53
CA ILE A 109 -23.73 40.15 -12.51
C ILE A 109 -23.23 38.89 -13.24
N ASN A 110 -23.07 37.76 -12.55
CA ASN A 110 -22.47 36.55 -13.11
C ASN A 110 -23.06 35.25 -12.54
N PRO A 111 -24.31 34.89 -12.89
CA PRO A 111 -24.99 33.75 -12.26
C PRO A 111 -24.32 32.42 -12.60
N GLY A 112 -23.79 32.27 -13.83
CA GLY A 112 -23.13 31.04 -14.28
C GLY A 112 -21.77 30.74 -13.63
N SER A 113 -21.10 31.75 -13.05
CA SER A 113 -19.82 31.57 -12.34
C SER A 113 -19.93 31.71 -10.82
N TYR A 114 -21.13 31.97 -10.32
CA TYR A 114 -21.38 32.03 -8.89
C TYR A 114 -21.15 30.64 -8.27
N SER A 115 -20.42 30.59 -7.16
CA SER A 115 -20.00 29.37 -6.46
C SER A 115 -19.04 28.41 -7.20
N THR A 116 -18.63 28.70 -8.44
CA THR A 116 -17.68 27.83 -9.18
C THR A 116 -16.21 28.10 -8.83
N LYS A 117 -15.92 29.26 -8.25
CA LYS A 117 -14.56 29.64 -7.82
C LYS A 117 -14.10 28.75 -6.67
N GLN A 118 -13.18 27.85 -6.98
CA GLN A 118 -12.48 27.05 -5.97
C GLN A 118 -11.50 27.92 -5.19
N ARG A 119 -11.35 27.62 -3.90
CA ARG A 119 -10.34 28.28 -3.07
C ARG A 119 -8.97 27.80 -3.50
N THR A 120 -8.03 28.73 -3.72
CA THR A 120 -6.63 28.40 -3.94
C THR A 120 -6.11 27.58 -2.76
N ALA A 121 -5.55 26.41 -3.05
CA ALA A 121 -5.00 25.53 -2.03
C ALA A 121 -3.76 26.15 -1.37
N ARG A 122 -3.46 25.70 -0.15
CA ARG A 122 -2.24 26.09 0.55
C ARG A 122 -1.01 25.65 -0.27
N PRO A 123 0.01 26.50 -0.44
CA PRO A 123 1.25 26.11 -1.09
C PRO A 123 1.90 24.90 -0.41
N GLU A 124 2.54 24.06 -1.21
CA GLU A 124 3.21 22.88 -0.68
C GLU A 124 4.42 23.25 0.17
N MET A 125 4.62 22.50 1.27
CA MET A 125 5.76 22.73 2.17
C MET A 125 7.10 22.25 1.60
N ILE A 126 7.07 21.39 0.59
CA ILE A 126 8.22 20.78 -0.07
C ILE A 126 8.15 21.17 -1.53
N SER A 127 9.25 21.65 -2.09
CA SER A 127 9.30 21.98 -3.52
C SER A 127 9.38 20.73 -4.39
N LEU A 128 8.97 20.84 -5.65
CA LEU A 128 9.05 19.73 -6.61
C LEU A 128 10.46 19.13 -6.72
N ARG A 129 11.50 19.98 -6.65
CA ARG A 129 12.90 19.53 -6.66
C ARG A 129 13.24 18.70 -5.43
N GLN A 130 12.81 19.16 -4.25
CA GLN A 130 13.02 18.46 -3.00
C GLN A 130 12.27 17.13 -2.97
N GLU A 131 11.05 17.07 -3.52
CA GLU A 131 10.27 15.84 -3.61
C GLU A 131 10.95 14.78 -4.49
N LYS A 132 11.48 15.18 -5.66
CA LYS A 132 12.30 14.30 -6.52
C LYS A 132 13.55 13.79 -5.80
N GLN A 133 14.18 14.63 -4.98
CA GLN A 133 15.35 14.24 -4.21
C GLN A 133 14.99 13.25 -3.09
N VAL A 134 13.91 13.50 -2.35
CA VAL A 134 13.34 12.59 -1.35
C VAL A 134 13.03 11.22 -1.98
N GLN A 135 12.42 11.20 -3.17
CA GLN A 135 12.16 9.96 -3.92
C GLN A 135 13.46 9.23 -4.26
N ARG A 136 14.48 9.94 -4.76
CA ARG A 136 15.78 9.33 -5.10
C ARG A 136 16.43 8.69 -3.88
N PHE A 137 16.46 9.37 -2.73
CA PHE A 137 16.98 8.80 -1.49
C PHE A 137 16.18 7.59 -1.00
N ALA A 138 14.85 7.66 -1.08
CA ALA A 138 13.97 6.56 -0.68
C ALA A 138 14.18 5.32 -1.55
N CYS A 139 14.22 5.47 -2.88
CA CYS A 139 14.28 4.34 -3.80
C CYS A 139 15.71 3.83 -4.07
N LYS A 140 16.66 4.73 -4.38
CA LYS A 140 18.04 4.33 -4.73
C LYS A 140 18.85 3.98 -3.49
N GLN A 141 18.87 4.89 -2.53
CA GLN A 141 19.65 4.72 -1.30
C GLN A 141 18.91 3.93 -0.22
N LYS A 142 17.62 3.63 -0.43
CA LYS A 142 16.82 2.75 0.45
C LYS A 142 16.72 3.28 1.88
N MET A 143 16.69 4.60 2.03
CA MET A 143 16.66 5.30 3.31
C MET A 143 15.24 5.43 3.87
N SER A 144 15.13 5.47 5.20
CA SER A 144 13.90 5.78 5.92
C SER A 144 13.60 7.28 5.91
N SER A 145 12.36 7.69 6.21
CA SER A 145 11.98 9.11 6.25
C SER A 145 12.79 9.95 7.25
N SER A 146 13.31 9.34 8.33
CA SER A 146 14.21 10.04 9.26
C SER A 146 15.59 10.23 8.64
N GLN A 147 16.18 9.16 8.09
CA GLN A 147 17.48 9.23 7.43
C GLN A 147 17.48 10.21 6.25
N ILE A 148 16.36 10.29 5.51
CA ILE A 148 16.21 11.27 4.42
C ILE A 148 16.16 12.69 4.97
N LYS A 149 15.46 12.93 6.10
CA LYS A 149 15.44 14.23 6.77
C LYS A 149 16.85 14.66 7.12
N ASP A 150 17.59 13.76 7.77
CA ASP A 150 18.92 14.03 8.33
C ASP A 150 19.94 14.21 7.19
N GLY A 151 19.90 13.35 6.16
CA GLY A 151 20.80 13.42 5.01
C GLY A 151 20.55 14.62 4.09
N MET A 152 19.34 15.16 4.08
CA MET A 152 18.96 16.33 3.27
C MET A 152 18.94 17.63 4.09
N GLN A 153 19.18 17.56 5.41
CA GLN A 153 19.19 18.67 6.36
C GLN A 153 17.97 19.60 6.21
N LEU A 154 16.80 19.03 5.92
CA LEU A 154 15.59 19.81 5.72
C LEU A 154 15.04 20.32 7.05
N PRO A 155 14.59 21.59 7.14
CA PRO A 155 13.87 22.12 8.29
C PRO A 155 12.40 21.62 8.28
N ARG A 156 12.21 20.33 8.00
CA ARG A 156 10.91 19.67 7.85
C ARG A 156 10.88 18.42 8.72
N THR A 157 9.69 18.03 9.15
CA THR A 157 9.54 16.83 9.96
C THR A 157 9.63 15.58 9.09
N SER A 158 10.04 14.46 9.69
CA SER A 158 10.02 13.15 9.02
C SER A 158 8.60 12.75 8.58
N ARG A 159 7.57 13.26 9.26
CA ARG A 159 6.15 13.13 8.89
C ARG A 159 5.85 13.80 7.55
N THR A 160 6.35 15.02 7.30
CA THR A 160 6.15 15.73 6.03
C THR A 160 6.79 14.97 4.87
N ILE A 161 8.00 14.44 5.07
CA ILE A 161 8.69 13.61 4.07
C ILE A 161 7.91 12.33 3.77
N ARG A 162 7.39 11.67 4.82
CA ARG A 162 6.54 10.48 4.66
C ARG A 162 5.26 10.82 3.88
N SER A 163 4.59 11.92 4.21
CA SER A 163 3.41 12.36 3.47
C SER A 163 3.72 12.64 2.00
N ALA A 164 4.85 13.30 1.69
CA ALA A 164 5.29 13.48 0.31
C ALA A 164 5.49 12.13 -0.40
N LEU A 165 6.16 11.17 0.23
CA LEU A 165 6.33 9.82 -0.34
C LEU A 165 5.01 9.08 -0.57
N HIS A 166 3.98 9.27 0.28
CA HIS A 166 2.67 8.65 0.08
C HIS A 166 1.82 9.33 -1.00
N ARG A 167 1.99 10.64 -1.22
CA ARG A 167 1.31 11.35 -2.32
C ARG A 167 1.83 10.92 -3.68
N ASN A 168 3.10 10.50 -3.75
CA ASN A 168 3.71 10.03 -4.98
C ASN A 168 3.24 8.61 -5.35
N THR A 169 2.46 8.49 -6.42
CA THR A 169 1.99 7.20 -6.98
C THR A 169 3.15 6.32 -7.48
N ASN A 170 4.28 6.94 -7.82
CA ASN A 170 5.46 6.26 -8.34
C ASN A 170 6.27 5.49 -7.28
N VAL A 171 5.91 5.60 -5.99
CA VAL A 171 6.70 5.05 -4.89
C VAL A 171 5.78 4.35 -3.91
N VAL A 172 6.02 3.07 -3.67
CA VAL A 172 5.21 2.27 -2.73
C VAL A 172 6.08 1.71 -1.64
N TYR A 173 5.61 1.78 -0.40
CA TYR A 173 6.22 1.12 0.73
C TYR A 173 5.86 -0.37 0.71
N LYS A 174 6.85 -1.25 0.52
CA LYS A 174 6.65 -2.71 0.50
C LYS A 174 7.63 -3.40 1.45
N LYS A 175 7.17 -4.47 2.10
CA LYS A 175 8.04 -5.38 2.85
C LYS A 175 8.75 -6.28 1.84
N LEU A 176 10.09 -6.24 1.84
CA LEU A 176 10.86 -7.10 0.95
C LEU A 176 10.75 -8.56 1.40
N LYS A 177 10.52 -9.47 0.45
CA LYS A 177 10.63 -10.91 0.71
C LYS A 177 12.07 -11.23 1.11
N GLY A 178 12.23 -12.03 2.18
CA GLY A 178 13.53 -12.54 2.57
C GLY A 178 14.11 -13.37 1.42
N LYS A 179 15.37 -13.12 1.09
CA LYS A 179 16.14 -13.95 0.16
C LYS A 179 17.34 -14.51 0.93
N PRO A 180 17.72 -15.77 0.73
CA PRO A 180 18.94 -16.30 1.31
C PRO A 180 20.14 -15.48 0.82
N SER A 181 21.14 -15.31 1.68
CA SER A 181 22.37 -14.63 1.31
C SER A 181 23.05 -15.42 0.18
N ARG A 182 23.38 -14.75 -0.92
CA ARG A 182 24.20 -15.32 -1.99
C ARG A 182 25.62 -14.80 -1.79
N SER A 183 26.57 -15.69 -1.51
CA SER A 183 27.98 -15.35 -1.55
C SER A 183 28.45 -15.24 -3.01
N VAL A 184 29.49 -14.44 -3.25
CA VAL A 184 30.10 -14.29 -4.59
C VAL A 184 30.47 -15.66 -5.17
N ARG A 185 31.19 -16.48 -4.39
CA ARG A 185 31.52 -17.87 -4.74
C ARG A 185 30.33 -18.71 -5.20
N ARG A 186 29.17 -18.57 -4.53
CA ARG A 186 27.95 -19.33 -4.88
C ARG A 186 27.30 -18.79 -6.16
N ILE A 187 27.43 -17.49 -6.45
CA ILE A 187 27.00 -16.92 -7.72
C ILE A 187 27.86 -17.49 -8.84
N ASP A 188 29.19 -17.45 -8.69
CA ASP A 188 30.12 -17.95 -9.72
C ASP A 188 29.95 -19.44 -9.97
N SER A 189 29.74 -20.23 -8.90
CA SER A 189 29.46 -21.67 -9.03
C SER A 189 28.15 -21.94 -9.78
N CYS A 190 27.09 -21.14 -9.55
CA CYS A 190 25.85 -21.24 -10.31
C CYS A 190 26.08 -20.89 -11.79
N LEU A 191 26.80 -19.80 -12.09
CA LEU A 191 27.07 -19.40 -13.47
C LEU A 191 27.90 -20.45 -14.22
N ASN A 192 28.92 -21.01 -13.58
CA ASN A 192 29.72 -22.08 -14.16
C ASN A 192 28.89 -23.36 -14.40
N PHE A 193 27.98 -23.69 -13.49
CA PHE A 193 27.06 -24.82 -13.67
C PHE A 193 26.11 -24.57 -14.85
N GLU A 194 25.52 -23.37 -14.94
CA GLU A 194 24.66 -22.97 -16.05
C GLU A 194 25.41 -23.06 -17.38
N GLN A 195 26.63 -22.51 -17.47
CA GLN A 195 27.43 -22.56 -18.70
C GLN A 195 27.76 -23.99 -19.12
N LYS A 196 28.08 -24.87 -18.17
CA LYS A 196 28.43 -26.27 -18.43
C LYS A 196 27.24 -27.13 -18.83
N HIS A 197 26.05 -26.91 -18.27
CA HIS A 197 24.92 -27.82 -18.44
C HIS A 197 23.79 -27.26 -19.31
N VAL A 198 23.56 -25.96 -19.27
CA VAL A 198 22.51 -25.31 -20.07
C VAL A 198 23.04 -24.95 -21.45
N THR A 199 24.19 -24.29 -21.54
CA THR A 199 24.72 -23.80 -22.83
C THR A 199 25.37 -24.91 -23.65
N ALA A 200 26.03 -25.88 -23.01
CA ALA A 200 26.74 -26.96 -23.70
C ALA A 200 25.85 -28.15 -24.13
N GLY A 201 24.51 -28.04 -23.98
CA GLY A 201 23.56 -29.02 -24.50
C GLY A 201 23.53 -30.34 -23.72
N THR A 202 23.41 -30.29 -22.38
CA THR A 202 23.15 -31.51 -21.60
C THR A 202 21.77 -32.08 -21.96
N ASP A 203 21.69 -33.39 -22.19
CA ASP A 203 20.41 -34.07 -22.39
C ASP A 203 19.68 -34.18 -21.04
N TRP A 204 18.58 -33.44 -20.91
CA TRP A 204 17.81 -33.38 -19.68
C TRP A 204 16.90 -34.61 -19.48
N ASN A 205 16.74 -35.47 -20.50
CA ASN A 205 15.89 -36.66 -20.41
C ASN A 205 16.50 -37.75 -19.50
N ASP A 206 17.82 -37.72 -19.29
CA ASP A 206 18.54 -38.67 -18.43
C ASP A 206 18.76 -38.14 -17.01
N VAL A 207 18.35 -36.89 -16.72
CA VAL A 207 18.62 -36.25 -15.43
C VAL A 207 17.44 -36.41 -14.48
N VAL A 208 17.66 -37.16 -13.39
CA VAL A 208 16.70 -37.28 -12.28
C VAL A 208 17.10 -36.37 -11.13
N PHE A 209 16.24 -35.42 -10.77
CA PHE A 209 16.44 -34.55 -9.61
C PHE A 209 15.85 -35.17 -8.34
N SER A 210 16.69 -35.42 -7.34
CA SER A 210 16.26 -35.72 -5.99
C SER A 210 16.55 -34.52 -5.09
N ASN A 211 15.59 -34.14 -4.26
CA ASN A 211 15.81 -33.15 -3.20
C ASN A 211 15.12 -33.62 -1.94
N GLU A 212 15.87 -33.68 -0.85
CA GLU A 212 15.33 -34.04 0.44
C GLU A 212 14.62 -32.81 1.04
N LYS A 213 13.31 -32.92 1.24
CA LYS A 213 12.52 -31.88 1.89
C LYS A 213 12.04 -32.39 3.25
N LYS A 214 12.50 -31.74 4.31
CA LYS A 214 11.99 -32.00 5.66
C LYS A 214 10.56 -31.48 5.80
N PHE A 215 9.61 -32.38 6.00
CA PHE A 215 8.22 -32.03 6.30
C PHE A 215 8.06 -31.86 7.81
N HIS A 216 7.77 -30.64 8.24
CA HIS A 216 7.43 -30.37 9.63
C HIS A 216 5.91 -30.51 9.82
N PHE A 217 5.48 -31.43 10.69
CA PHE A 217 4.07 -31.71 10.95
C PHE A 217 3.42 -30.78 12.00
N ASP A 218 4.20 -29.90 12.66
CA ASP A 218 3.75 -29.04 13.76
C ASP A 218 3.11 -27.69 13.33
N GLY A 219 2.38 -27.68 12.22
CA GLY A 219 1.63 -26.50 11.78
C GLY A 219 0.12 -26.71 11.88
N PRO A 220 -0.70 -25.66 12.10
CA PRO A 220 -2.16 -25.78 12.24
C PRO A 220 -2.87 -26.45 11.02
N ASN A 221 -2.17 -26.60 9.90
CA ASN A 221 -2.67 -27.25 8.68
C ASN A 221 -1.82 -28.46 8.22
N GLY A 222 -0.91 -28.98 9.07
CA GLY A 222 0.11 -29.97 8.68
C GLY A 222 -0.47 -31.32 8.21
N ILE A 223 -1.41 -31.88 8.98
CA ILE A 223 -2.05 -33.17 8.68
C ILE A 223 -3.10 -33.04 7.57
N LEU A 224 -3.90 -31.95 7.59
CA LEU A 224 -4.98 -31.73 6.62
C LEU A 224 -4.49 -31.58 5.17
N ARG A 225 -3.31 -30.98 4.96
CA ARG A 225 -2.72 -30.87 3.61
C ARG A 225 -2.28 -32.21 3.05
N LEU A 226 -1.74 -33.09 3.90
CA LEU A 226 -1.26 -34.41 3.48
C LEU A 226 -2.44 -35.34 3.21
N LEU A 227 -3.44 -35.37 4.11
CA LEU A 227 -4.67 -36.15 3.90
C LEU A 227 -5.41 -35.72 2.63
N ARG A 228 -5.49 -34.41 2.35
CA ARG A 228 -6.06 -33.94 1.09
C ARG A 228 -5.26 -34.39 -0.13
N TYR A 229 -3.92 -34.32 -0.09
CA TYR A 229 -3.08 -34.80 -1.18
C TYR A 229 -3.24 -36.31 -1.40
N ILE A 230 -3.31 -37.09 -0.33
CA ILE A 230 -3.47 -38.55 -0.39
C ILE A 230 -4.85 -38.93 -0.90
N VAL A 231 -5.91 -38.32 -0.35
CA VAL A 231 -7.30 -38.58 -0.78
C VAL A 231 -7.53 -38.18 -2.24
N VAL A 232 -6.92 -37.10 -2.72
CA VAL A 232 -7.10 -36.66 -4.12
C VAL A 232 -6.31 -37.52 -5.11
N ASN A 233 -5.10 -37.96 -4.76
CA ASN A 233 -4.21 -38.63 -5.72
C ASN A 233 -4.19 -40.16 -5.60
N TYR A 234 -4.59 -40.72 -4.46
CA TYR A 234 -4.42 -42.16 -4.16
C TYR A 234 -5.70 -42.83 -3.64
N TRP A 235 -6.81 -42.09 -3.47
CA TRP A 235 -8.09 -42.72 -3.19
C TRP A 235 -8.71 -43.22 -4.50
N PRO A 236 -9.16 -44.48 -4.58
CA PRO A 236 -9.83 -44.98 -5.77
C PRO A 236 -11.11 -44.17 -6.00
N LYS A 237 -11.21 -43.55 -7.18
CA LYS A 237 -12.49 -43.00 -7.64
C LYS A 237 -13.38 -44.21 -7.90
N THR A 238 -14.35 -44.43 -7.03
CA THR A 238 -15.36 -45.46 -7.26
C THR A 238 -16.14 -45.10 -8.52
N SER A 239 -16.11 -46.01 -9.48
CA SER A 239 -16.79 -45.95 -10.78
C SER A 239 -18.30 -45.86 -10.64
#